data_AF-A0A2X4R8B1-F1
#
_entry.id   AF-A0A2X4R8B1-F1
#
_cell.length_a   1.000
_cell.length_b   1.000
_cell.length_c   1.000
_cell.angle_alpha   90.00
_cell.angle_beta   90.00
_cell.angle_gamma   90.00
#
_symmetry.space_group_name_H-M   'P 1'
#
loop_
_entity.id
_entity.type
_entity.pdbx_description
1 polymer ?
#
loop_
_entity_poly.entity_id
_entity_poly.type
_entity_poly.pdbx_seq_one_letter_code
_entity_poly.pdbx_strand_id
1 'polypeptide(L)'
;MSAVTNFVYRQITHVGRAVTVAQGLKMRLSGVENIPDEGGAVIVCNHTGYMDFLFGAYLAYQKKRLVRYLAKASVFKAPVVGRLFEVMGHVPVDRIDGGASIVKGTELAKSGELVGVFAEGTISRSFEIRSMRNGAARIAHAAGVPIIPQIIFGSQRLWTKGQKKHLGRTNTPILITALEPYYTTGDADADIAEVRRRMQEALEELWTQYESEFGPMPAGEYWVPARKGGGAPTLEEAEAQDAVVEDERYRVRRLRDDLAHLKGYVSAATIELVRDRMMLKKSAAPEEDAVLADVPSDAAPDNTTESAAADQVKERPRTAPETLEWIKENLNSVVEEATRGLEEGRDKVTEVMAQLKSDVAEAQASMTASGKEIFAGSVVEQGLLSAATQSRLIVSRLPHRVKAEYSAVPRIVVADQSALSMEGGEVSKRLQEALAQVYPQVEELVIISQQGTVLDAAAVEDIPQDVWRIACAEGAEGVQFNDAPGGPVATASSPAEGLAAVVKKIGAEPKDLLFFANEPGDETFAEGDEDVAVHMVALETAPIEVVKAARAVTYSAERFGMAEVLEAMARLQKSKKK
;
A
#
# COMPACT_ATOMS: atom_id res chain seq x y z
N MET A 1 29.10 -5.78 19.04
CA MET A 1 29.55 -6.38 17.76
C MET A 1 30.88 -7.14 17.94
N SER A 2 31.30 -8.00 16.99
CA SER A 2 32.57 -8.74 17.09
C SER A 2 33.81 -7.85 16.88
N ALA A 3 34.94 -8.19 17.50
CA ALA A 3 36.21 -7.48 17.30
C ALA A 3 36.67 -7.47 15.83
N VAL A 4 36.41 -8.56 15.11
CA VAL A 4 36.74 -8.72 13.68
C VAL A 4 35.91 -7.74 12.84
N THR A 5 34.60 -7.64 13.08
CA THR A 5 33.72 -6.65 12.43
C THR A 5 34.26 -5.24 12.61
N ASN A 6 34.62 -4.87 13.84
CA ASN A 6 35.12 -3.53 14.15
C ASN A 6 36.46 -3.24 13.48
N PHE A 7 37.35 -4.23 13.44
CA PHE A 7 38.64 -4.12 12.76
C PHE A 7 38.45 -3.86 11.26
N VAL A 8 37.62 -4.66 10.58
CA VAL A 8 37.36 -4.50 9.14
C VAL A 8 36.71 -3.15 8.85
N TYR A 9 35.72 -2.74 9.65
CA TYR A 9 35.09 -1.43 9.46
C TYR A 9 36.11 -0.29 9.61
N ARG A 10 37.00 -0.33 10.61
CA ARG A 10 38.07 0.68 10.74
C ARG A 10 38.96 0.75 9.49
N GLN A 11 39.32 -0.38 8.88
CA GLN A 11 40.11 -0.37 7.65
C GLN A 11 39.35 0.26 6.48
N ILE A 12 38.06 -0.05 6.34
CA ILE A 12 37.20 0.59 5.32
C ILE A 12 37.14 2.11 5.55
N THR A 13 37.02 2.55 6.80
CA THR A 13 37.05 3.98 7.14
C THR A 13 38.40 4.63 6.83
N HIS A 14 39.53 3.94 7.07
CA HIS A 14 40.86 4.44 6.69
C HIS A 14 40.98 4.64 5.18
N VAL A 15 40.50 3.69 4.38
CA VAL A 15 40.49 3.81 2.91
C VAL A 15 39.60 4.98 2.48
N GLY A 16 38.40 5.10 3.05
CA GLY A 16 37.52 6.24 2.79
C GLY A 16 38.19 7.58 3.10
N ARG A 17 38.88 7.69 4.24
CA ARG A 17 39.65 8.89 4.59
C ARG A 17 40.77 9.17 3.60
N ALA A 18 41.55 8.16 3.20
CA ALA A 18 42.59 8.32 2.21
C ALA A 18 42.03 8.86 0.88
N VAL A 19 40.86 8.38 0.45
CA VAL A 19 40.14 8.91 -0.72
C VAL A 19 39.77 10.38 -0.51
N THR A 20 39.19 10.77 0.63
CA THR A 20 38.85 12.19 0.87
C THR A 20 40.07 13.12 0.87
N VAL A 21 41.21 12.65 1.38
CA VAL A 21 42.47 13.40 1.37
C VAL A 21 42.99 13.52 -0.06
N ALA A 22 42.95 12.44 -0.84
CA ALA A 22 43.35 12.45 -2.25
C ALA A 22 42.46 13.36 -3.11
N GLN A 23 41.16 13.46 -2.78
CA GLN A 23 40.22 14.38 -3.41
C GLN A 23 40.47 15.86 -3.04
N GLY A 24 41.31 16.13 -2.03
CA GLY A 24 41.61 17.48 -1.56
C GLY A 24 40.46 18.17 -0.84
N LEU A 25 39.48 17.42 -0.33
CA LEU A 25 38.27 17.97 0.29
C LEU A 25 38.64 18.89 1.47
N LYS A 26 38.03 20.07 1.54
CA LYS A 26 38.24 21.04 2.62
C LYS A 26 37.26 20.75 3.75
N MET A 27 37.57 19.75 4.56
CA MET A 27 36.71 19.32 5.67
C MET A 27 36.71 20.34 6.81
N ARG A 28 35.53 20.69 7.31
CA ARG A 28 35.32 21.44 8.56
C ARG A 28 34.43 20.61 9.47
N LEU A 29 34.94 20.30 10.66
CA LEU A 29 34.30 19.44 11.64
C LEU A 29 34.11 20.23 12.94
N SER A 30 32.90 20.23 13.49
CA SER A 30 32.58 20.86 14.78
C SER A 30 31.58 19.99 15.56
N GLY A 31 31.47 20.23 16.87
CA GLY A 31 30.57 19.47 17.74
C GLY A 31 31.03 18.03 18.02
N VAL A 32 32.32 17.74 17.86
CA VAL A 32 32.88 16.39 18.08
C VAL A 32 32.69 15.95 19.52
N GLU A 33 32.74 16.90 20.45
CA GLU A 33 32.48 16.77 21.88
C GLU A 33 31.06 16.28 22.20
N ASN A 34 30.08 16.51 21.31
CA ASN A 34 28.71 16.04 21.49
C ASN A 34 28.53 14.55 21.18
N ILE A 35 29.52 13.92 20.54
CA ILE A 35 29.52 12.48 20.31
C ILE A 35 30.04 11.76 21.57
N PRO A 36 29.27 10.84 22.16
CA PRO A 36 29.66 10.19 23.40
C PRO A 36 30.86 9.25 23.21
N ASP A 37 31.79 9.28 24.17
CA ASP A 37 32.98 8.41 24.15
C ASP A 37 32.62 6.94 24.43
N GLU A 38 31.58 6.69 25.23
CA GLU A 38 31.05 5.36 25.57
C GLU A 38 29.51 5.35 25.56
N GLY A 39 28.87 4.18 25.57
CA GLY A 39 27.40 4.07 25.53
C GLY A 39 26.77 4.36 24.17
N GLY A 40 25.49 4.04 24.02
CA GLY A 40 24.77 4.16 22.74
C GLY A 40 24.25 5.57 22.47
N ALA A 41 24.03 5.89 21.20
CA ALA A 41 23.30 7.09 20.79
C ALA A 41 22.73 6.90 19.37
N VAL A 42 21.71 7.68 19.03
CA VAL A 42 21.14 7.72 17.68
C VAL A 42 21.61 9.00 16.98
N ILE A 43 22.44 8.88 15.96
CA ILE A 43 22.91 10.01 15.16
C ILE A 43 21.88 10.28 14.06
N VAL A 44 21.19 11.41 14.11
CA VAL A 44 20.22 11.81 13.08
C VAL A 44 20.91 12.79 12.13
N CYS A 45 21.20 12.34 10.92
CA CYS A 45 21.83 13.15 9.88
C CYS A 45 20.81 13.63 8.83
N ASN A 46 20.99 14.84 8.33
CA ASN A 46 20.38 15.23 7.05
C ASN A 46 21.01 14.42 5.90
N HIS A 47 20.32 14.34 4.76
CA HIS A 47 20.78 13.57 3.61
C HIS A 47 20.78 14.41 2.33
N THR A 48 21.97 14.80 1.88
CA THR A 48 22.20 15.67 0.72
C THR A 48 22.87 14.95 -0.46
N GLY A 49 23.49 13.78 -0.24
CA GLY A 49 24.16 13.02 -1.29
C GLY A 49 24.50 11.57 -0.94
N TYR A 50 24.90 10.79 -1.94
CA TYR A 50 25.21 9.36 -1.78
C TYR A 50 26.43 9.09 -0.88
N MET A 51 27.28 10.10 -0.68
CA MET A 51 28.51 9.99 0.12
C MET A 51 28.29 10.34 1.60
N ASP A 52 27.09 10.73 2.01
CA ASP A 52 26.84 11.18 3.38
C ASP A 52 27.06 10.10 4.44
N PHE A 53 26.91 8.81 4.10
CA PHE A 53 27.25 7.72 5.04
C PHE A 53 28.73 7.75 5.44
N LEU A 54 29.61 8.15 4.51
CA LEU A 54 31.04 8.26 4.74
C LEU A 54 31.31 9.51 5.60
N PHE A 55 30.76 10.66 5.18
CA PHE A 55 30.97 11.94 5.87
C PHE A 55 30.35 11.95 7.27
N GLY A 56 29.15 11.39 7.40
CA GLY A 56 28.42 11.27 8.65
C GLY A 56 29.22 10.56 9.75
N ALA A 57 30.09 9.63 9.37
CA ALA A 57 30.92 8.88 10.30
C ALA A 57 32.19 9.62 10.77
N TYR A 58 32.53 10.80 10.22
CA TYR A 58 33.80 11.48 10.54
C TYR A 58 33.90 11.89 12.02
N LEU A 59 32.85 12.48 12.57
CA LEU A 59 32.83 12.94 13.96
C LEU A 59 32.95 11.76 14.92
N ALA A 60 32.16 10.71 14.70
CA ALA A 60 32.25 9.46 15.47
C ALA A 60 33.64 8.82 15.38
N TYR A 61 34.25 8.83 14.21
CA TYR A 61 35.60 8.29 14.03
C TYR A 61 36.65 9.07 14.84
N GLN A 62 36.52 10.40 15.01
CA GLN A 62 37.43 11.17 15.87
C GLN A 62 37.36 10.74 17.34
N LYS A 63 36.18 10.28 17.79
CA LYS A 63 35.98 9.62 19.09
C LYS A 63 36.32 8.14 19.10
N LYS A 64 36.95 7.62 18.03
CA LYS A 64 37.25 6.19 17.82
C LYS A 64 36.01 5.29 17.85
N ARG A 65 34.81 5.86 17.66
CA ARG A 65 33.53 5.15 17.55
C ARG A 65 33.21 4.80 16.09
N LEU A 66 32.29 3.87 15.90
CA LEU A 66 31.81 3.42 14.59
C LEU A 66 30.29 3.58 14.55
N VAL A 67 29.75 3.99 13.40
CA VAL A 67 28.31 4.24 13.22
C VAL A 67 27.67 3.09 12.46
N ARG A 68 26.59 2.53 12.98
CA ARG A 68 25.78 1.51 12.30
C ARG A 68 24.60 2.19 11.63
N TYR A 69 24.70 2.40 10.32
CA TYR A 69 23.63 3.05 9.58
C TYR A 69 22.44 2.12 9.33
N LEU A 70 21.25 2.70 9.46
CA LEU A 70 20.02 2.15 8.90
C LEU A 70 19.98 2.54 7.42
N ALA A 71 20.20 1.57 6.51
CA ALA A 71 20.38 1.82 5.08
C ALA A 71 19.36 1.07 4.22
N LYS A 72 19.01 1.61 3.04
CA LYS A 72 18.00 0.99 2.14
C LYS A 72 18.36 -0.47 1.82
N ALA A 73 17.43 -1.40 2.03
CA ALA A 73 17.66 -2.83 1.87
C ALA A 73 18.19 -3.23 0.47
N SER A 74 17.82 -2.51 -0.59
CA SER A 74 18.33 -2.76 -1.94
C SER A 74 19.84 -2.55 -2.08
N VAL A 75 20.47 -1.74 -1.22
CA VAL A 75 21.93 -1.54 -1.20
C VAL A 75 22.65 -2.83 -0.80
N PHE A 76 22.04 -3.63 0.07
CA PHE A 76 22.58 -4.91 0.51
C PHE A 76 22.58 -5.98 -0.59
N LYS A 77 21.77 -5.80 -1.65
CA LYS A 77 21.76 -6.69 -2.82
C LYS A 77 22.87 -6.38 -3.83
N ALA A 78 23.52 -5.21 -3.74
CA ALA A 78 24.57 -4.84 -4.69
C ALA A 78 25.83 -5.69 -4.45
N PRO A 79 26.40 -6.32 -5.50
CA PRO A 79 27.63 -7.10 -5.36
C PRO A 79 28.75 -6.24 -4.77
N VAL A 80 29.56 -6.81 -3.88
CA VAL A 80 30.64 -6.16 -3.11
C VAL A 80 30.14 -5.13 -2.08
N VAL A 81 29.38 -4.10 -2.50
CA VAL A 81 28.90 -3.03 -1.60
C VAL A 81 28.00 -3.59 -0.51
N GLY A 82 27.07 -4.47 -0.87
CA GLY A 82 26.18 -5.11 0.10
C GLY A 82 26.95 -5.92 1.14
N ARG A 83 27.95 -6.69 0.71
CA ARG A 83 28.80 -7.46 1.62
C ARG A 83 29.61 -6.57 2.56
N LEU A 84 30.10 -5.43 2.09
CA LEU A 84 30.76 -4.45 2.95
C LEU A 84 29.79 -3.91 4.00
N PHE A 85 28.56 -3.58 3.62
CA PHE A 85 27.53 -3.08 4.54
C PHE A 85 27.20 -4.09 5.63
N GLU A 86 27.04 -5.37 5.26
CA GLU A 86 26.84 -6.47 6.22
C GLU A 86 28.01 -6.60 7.20
N VAL A 87 29.25 -6.61 6.68
CA VAL A 87 30.45 -6.74 7.51
C VAL A 87 30.65 -5.53 8.41
N MET A 88 30.23 -4.34 7.98
CA MET A 88 30.20 -3.12 8.81
C MET A 88 29.04 -3.10 9.80
N GLY A 89 28.18 -4.12 9.84
CA GLY A 89 27.06 -4.20 10.78
C GLY A 89 25.99 -3.14 10.55
N HIS A 90 25.85 -2.65 9.32
CA HIS A 90 24.73 -1.80 8.94
C HIS A 90 23.43 -2.61 8.91
N VAL A 91 22.31 -1.93 9.14
CA VAL A 91 20.99 -2.57 9.23
C VAL A 91 20.20 -2.28 7.95
N PRO A 92 19.69 -3.30 7.25
CA PRO A 92 18.82 -3.10 6.11
C PRO A 92 17.46 -2.54 6.57
N VAL A 93 17.01 -1.48 5.90
CA VAL A 93 15.71 -0.84 6.09
C VAL A 93 14.86 -1.11 4.86
N ASP A 94 13.73 -1.76 5.09
CA ASP A 94 12.67 -1.80 4.10
C ASP A 94 11.84 -0.51 4.23
N ARG A 95 11.78 0.27 3.15
CA ARG A 95 11.01 1.54 3.13
C ARG A 95 9.51 1.30 3.02
N ILE A 96 9.14 0.08 2.63
CA ILE A 96 7.79 -0.45 2.69
C ILE A 96 7.52 -0.84 4.16
N ASP A 97 8.32 -1.74 4.73
CA ASP A 97 8.11 -2.25 6.09
C ASP A 97 9.26 -1.92 7.07
N GLY A 98 9.14 -0.81 7.80
CA GLY A 98 10.21 -0.28 8.65
C GLY A 98 10.38 -1.00 10.00
N GLY A 99 9.44 -1.84 10.44
CA GLY A 99 9.36 -2.32 11.82
C GLY A 99 10.59 -3.09 12.30
N ALA A 100 11.08 -4.03 11.47
CA ALA A 100 12.26 -4.84 11.79
C ALA A 100 13.53 -3.99 11.99
N SER A 101 13.68 -2.90 11.24
CA SER A 101 14.85 -2.02 11.34
C SER A 101 14.88 -1.20 12.64
N ILE A 102 13.70 -0.84 13.16
CA ILE A 102 13.55 -0.16 14.45
C ILE A 102 14.02 -1.08 15.58
N VAL A 103 13.52 -2.32 15.61
CA VAL A 103 13.91 -3.32 16.62
C VAL A 103 15.43 -3.52 16.62
N LYS A 104 16.03 -3.73 15.44
CA LYS A 104 17.48 -3.93 15.34
C LYS A 104 18.28 -2.70 15.73
N GLY A 105 17.82 -1.50 15.35
CA GLY A 105 18.41 -0.24 15.78
C GLY A 105 18.39 -0.09 17.30
N THR A 106 17.27 -0.41 17.95
CA THR A 106 17.14 -0.37 19.41
C THR A 106 18.11 -1.33 20.10
N GLU A 107 18.27 -2.57 19.60
CA GLU A 107 19.24 -3.52 20.14
C GLU A 107 20.68 -2.99 20.05
N LEU A 108 21.06 -2.43 18.90
CA LEU A 108 22.40 -1.87 18.70
C LEU A 108 22.66 -0.70 19.64
N ALA A 109 21.72 0.24 19.74
CA ALA A 109 21.80 1.37 20.66
C ALA A 109 21.93 0.92 22.12
N LYS A 110 21.10 -0.04 22.57
CA LYS A 110 21.20 -0.63 23.92
C LYS A 110 22.53 -1.31 24.18
N SER A 111 23.13 -1.91 23.15
CA SER A 111 24.45 -2.56 23.26
C SER A 111 25.63 -1.59 23.26
N GLY A 112 25.38 -0.27 23.24
CA GLY A 112 26.42 0.76 23.28
C GLY A 112 26.97 1.15 21.90
N GLU A 113 26.31 0.78 20.80
CA GLU A 113 26.72 1.18 19.45
C GLU A 113 26.07 2.53 19.07
N LEU A 114 26.72 3.28 18.18
CA LEU A 114 26.11 4.47 17.58
C LEU A 114 25.25 4.03 16.39
N VAL A 115 23.98 4.42 16.36
CA VAL A 115 23.05 4.10 15.26
C VAL A 115 22.84 5.33 14.40
N GLY A 116 23.24 5.25 13.13
CA GLY A 116 23.09 6.36 12.18
C GLY A 116 21.77 6.28 11.42
N VAL A 117 21.01 7.37 11.40
CA VAL A 117 19.71 7.45 10.72
C VAL A 117 19.65 8.70 9.86
N PHE A 118 19.37 8.51 8.58
CA PHE A 118 18.96 9.60 7.68
C PHE A 118 17.44 9.72 7.74
N ALA A 119 16.94 10.45 8.75
CA ALA A 119 15.51 10.44 9.10
C ALA A 119 14.61 11.05 8.00
N GLU A 120 15.18 11.82 7.07
CA GLU A 120 14.50 12.28 5.85
C GLU A 120 14.06 11.12 4.93
N GLY A 121 14.71 9.95 5.01
CA GLY A 121 14.32 8.74 4.27
C GLY A 121 14.68 8.75 2.77
N THR A 122 15.18 9.85 2.23
CA THR A 122 15.74 9.97 0.88
C THR A 122 16.73 11.14 0.83
N ILE A 123 17.56 11.21 -0.21
CA ILE A 123 18.40 12.39 -0.48
C ILE A 123 17.48 13.57 -0.80
N SER A 124 17.64 14.67 -0.06
CA SER A 124 16.97 15.96 -0.27
C SER A 124 17.40 16.57 -1.59
N ARG A 125 16.44 16.98 -2.41
CA ARG A 125 16.69 17.69 -3.68
C ARG A 125 16.83 19.19 -3.48
N SER A 126 16.19 19.75 -2.45
CA SER A 126 16.28 21.18 -2.10
C SER A 126 17.54 21.50 -1.29
N PHE A 127 18.16 20.47 -0.70
CA PHE A 127 19.26 20.59 0.28
C PHE A 127 18.87 21.36 1.55
N GLU A 128 17.57 21.50 1.78
CA GLU A 128 16.98 21.94 3.04
C GLU A 128 16.50 20.72 3.85
N ILE A 129 16.18 20.93 5.13
CA ILE A 129 15.75 19.85 6.03
C ILE A 129 14.28 19.49 5.77
N ARG A 130 14.07 18.35 5.12
CA ARG A 130 12.74 17.81 4.83
C ARG A 130 12.00 17.36 6.09
N SER A 131 10.71 17.06 5.93
CA SER A 131 10.00 16.21 6.89
C SER A 131 10.79 14.93 7.20
N MET A 132 10.80 14.57 8.49
CA MET A 132 11.57 13.44 9.00
C MET A 132 10.65 12.37 9.58
N ARG A 133 10.99 11.10 9.37
CA ARG A 133 10.30 9.96 9.96
C ARG A 133 10.67 9.81 11.44
N ASN A 134 9.69 9.50 12.27
CA ASN A 134 9.83 9.36 13.72
C ASN A 134 10.61 8.10 14.21
N GLY A 135 11.05 7.22 13.31
CA GLY A 135 11.73 5.98 13.66
C GLY A 135 12.99 6.17 14.50
N ALA A 136 13.75 7.26 14.27
CA ALA A 136 14.92 7.59 15.07
C ALA A 136 14.56 7.91 16.54
N ALA A 137 13.47 8.66 16.76
CA ALA A 137 12.97 8.98 18.10
C ALA A 137 12.48 7.72 18.83
N ARG A 138 11.78 6.82 18.12
CA ARG A 138 11.36 5.52 18.68
C ARG A 138 12.56 4.66 19.11
N ILE A 139 13.62 4.61 18.30
CA ILE A 139 14.84 3.87 18.65
C ILE A 139 15.50 4.45 19.88
N ALA A 140 15.71 5.78 19.91
CA ALA A 140 16.37 6.48 21.01
C ALA A 140 15.61 6.31 22.33
N HIS A 141 14.29 6.53 22.30
CA HIS A 141 13.42 6.38 23.46
C HIS A 141 13.42 4.93 23.98
N ALA A 142 13.19 3.95 23.11
CA ALA A 142 13.16 2.54 23.51
C ALA A 142 14.51 2.02 24.02
N ALA A 143 15.62 2.61 23.58
CA ALA A 143 16.97 2.28 24.03
C ALA A 143 17.43 3.07 25.26
N GLY A 144 16.73 4.15 25.64
CA GLY A 144 17.14 5.04 26.72
C GLY A 144 18.42 5.81 26.42
N VAL A 145 18.64 6.19 25.15
CA VAL A 145 19.85 6.89 24.68
C VAL A 145 19.49 8.22 24.03
N PRO A 146 20.42 9.20 23.95
CA PRO A 146 20.14 10.46 23.29
C PRO A 146 20.12 10.33 21.76
N ILE A 147 19.42 11.27 21.13
CA ILE A 147 19.58 11.63 19.73
C ILE A 147 20.68 12.68 19.63
N ILE A 148 21.66 12.49 18.74
CA ILE A 148 22.62 13.53 18.37
C ILE A 148 22.25 14.01 16.96
N PRO A 149 21.66 15.21 16.82
CA PRO A 149 21.39 15.79 15.51
C PRO A 149 22.72 16.14 14.84
N GLN A 150 22.82 15.90 13.53
CA GLN A 150 24.04 16.17 12.78
C GLN A 150 23.69 16.72 11.40
N ILE A 151 24.42 17.77 10.98
CA ILE A 151 24.23 18.43 9.69
C ILE A 151 25.49 18.30 8.85
N ILE A 152 25.28 18.00 7.57
CA ILE A 152 26.28 17.93 6.52
C ILE A 152 25.88 18.91 5.42
N PHE A 153 26.82 19.73 4.98
CA PHE A 153 26.66 20.60 3.81
C PHE A 153 27.89 20.56 2.90
N GLY A 154 27.65 20.57 1.59
CA GLY A 154 28.67 20.55 0.54
C GLY A 154 28.87 19.19 -0.12
N SER A 155 28.48 18.09 0.53
CA SER A 155 28.62 16.72 -0.01
C SER A 155 27.75 16.47 -1.24
N GLN A 156 26.63 17.19 -1.38
CA GLN A 156 25.77 17.12 -2.56
C GLN A 156 26.50 17.46 -3.87
N ARG A 157 27.59 18.23 -3.79
CA ARG A 157 28.41 18.63 -4.95
C ARG A 157 29.27 17.50 -5.51
N LEU A 158 29.51 16.46 -4.70
CA LEU A 158 30.31 15.31 -5.10
C LEU A 158 29.47 14.28 -5.82
N TRP A 159 28.33 13.88 -5.23
CA TRP A 159 27.42 12.95 -5.86
C TRP A 159 26.04 12.99 -5.18
N THR A 160 25.05 13.53 -5.90
CA THR A 160 23.66 13.60 -5.44
C THR A 160 22.69 13.09 -6.50
N LYS A 161 21.40 13.01 -6.15
CA LYS A 161 20.35 12.46 -7.01
C LYS A 161 20.19 13.32 -8.27
N GLY A 162 20.12 12.67 -9.43
CA GLY A 162 19.92 13.34 -10.72
C GLY A 162 21.15 14.08 -11.26
N GLN A 163 22.29 14.02 -10.57
CA GLN A 163 23.51 14.74 -10.95
C GLN A 163 24.66 13.79 -11.22
N LYS A 164 25.63 14.25 -12.03
CA LYS A 164 26.84 13.46 -12.35
C LYS A 164 27.75 13.36 -11.12
N LYS A 165 28.47 12.25 -11.01
CA LYS A 165 29.46 12.04 -9.95
C LYS A 165 30.75 12.83 -10.24
N HIS A 166 31.22 13.57 -9.26
CA HIS A 166 32.45 14.35 -9.27
C HIS A 166 33.37 13.86 -8.14
N LEU A 167 33.99 12.70 -8.35
CA LEU A 167 34.82 12.01 -7.33
C LEU A 167 36.34 12.17 -7.54
N GLY A 168 36.76 13.07 -8.43
CA GLY A 168 38.16 13.43 -8.63
C GLY A 168 38.68 14.38 -7.56
N ARG A 169 39.79 15.08 -7.83
CA ARG A 169 40.31 16.13 -6.94
C ARG A 169 39.50 17.42 -7.07
N THR A 170 38.40 17.52 -6.33
CA THR A 170 37.44 18.63 -6.44
C THR A 170 37.76 19.81 -5.54
N ASN A 171 38.54 19.60 -4.47
CA ASN A 171 38.78 20.59 -3.42
C ASN A 171 37.51 21.20 -2.80
N THR A 172 36.41 20.45 -2.84
CA THR A 172 35.08 20.87 -2.35
C THR A 172 35.11 21.08 -0.83
N PRO A 173 34.60 22.21 -0.31
CA PRO A 173 34.33 22.37 1.12
C PRO A 173 33.19 21.47 1.58
N ILE A 174 33.42 20.75 2.67
CA ILE A 174 32.44 19.87 3.32
C ILE A 174 32.40 20.25 4.79
N LEU A 175 31.28 20.79 5.24
CA LEU A 175 31.06 21.20 6.63
C LEU A 175 30.19 20.14 7.30
N ILE A 176 30.60 19.72 8.50
CA ILE A 176 29.91 18.70 9.29
C ILE A 176 29.87 19.14 10.76
N THR A 177 28.68 19.26 11.31
CA THR A 177 28.44 19.69 12.69
C THR A 177 27.54 18.68 13.41
N ALA A 178 27.94 18.22 14.59
CA ALA A 178 27.02 17.54 15.52
C ALA A 178 26.52 18.52 16.58
N LEU A 179 25.22 18.54 16.80
CA LEU A 179 24.55 19.39 17.78
C LEU A 179 24.54 18.72 19.15
N GLU A 180 24.15 19.49 20.17
CA GLU A 180 24.00 18.98 21.53
C GLU A 180 23.03 17.78 21.61
N PRO A 181 23.28 16.82 22.51
CA PRO A 181 22.39 15.68 22.71
C PRO A 181 20.95 16.09 23.05
N TYR A 182 19.99 15.46 22.38
CA TYR A 182 18.57 15.60 22.64
C TYR A 182 18.01 14.31 23.27
N TYR A 183 17.34 14.43 24.40
CA TYR A 183 16.70 13.30 25.08
C TYR A 183 15.19 13.31 24.78
N THR A 184 14.70 12.18 24.28
CA THR A 184 13.30 11.99 23.87
C THR A 184 12.33 12.12 25.04
N THR A 185 11.20 12.77 24.80
CA THR A 185 10.10 12.90 25.76
C THR A 185 9.20 11.67 25.80
N GLY A 186 9.22 10.84 24.74
CA GLY A 186 8.35 9.68 24.56
C GLY A 186 7.25 9.90 23.52
N ASP A 187 6.99 11.15 23.14
CA ASP A 187 6.22 11.48 21.95
C ASP A 187 7.16 11.53 20.75
N ALA A 188 7.18 10.45 19.97
CA ALA A 188 8.11 10.30 18.86
C ALA A 188 7.92 11.34 17.75
N ASP A 189 6.70 11.88 17.56
CA ASP A 189 6.41 12.86 16.51
C ASP A 189 6.81 14.27 16.97
N ALA A 190 6.53 14.62 18.23
CA ALA A 190 7.02 15.87 18.82
C ALA A 190 8.56 15.88 18.90
N ASP A 191 9.17 14.77 19.34
CA ASP A 191 10.62 14.63 19.48
C ASP A 191 11.33 14.83 18.13
N ILE A 192 10.85 14.19 17.06
CA ILE A 192 11.48 14.32 15.75
C ILE A 192 11.25 15.71 15.12
N ALA A 193 10.12 16.35 15.41
CA ALA A 193 9.85 17.72 14.98
C ALA A 193 10.80 18.73 15.65
N GLU A 194 11.10 18.57 16.94
CA GLU A 194 12.06 19.42 17.64
C GLU A 194 13.49 19.18 17.13
N VAL A 195 13.88 17.92 16.91
CA VAL A 195 15.16 17.59 16.28
C VAL A 195 15.26 18.25 14.89
N ARG A 196 14.19 18.22 14.09
CA ARG A 196 14.12 18.89 12.79
C ARG A 196 14.39 20.38 12.90
N ARG A 197 13.73 21.06 13.85
CA ARG A 197 13.85 22.50 14.06
C ARG A 197 15.30 22.87 14.37
N ARG A 198 15.94 22.15 15.31
CA ARG A 198 17.36 22.35 15.65
C ARG A 198 18.30 22.13 14.46
N MET A 199 18.04 21.07 13.67
CA MET A 199 18.80 20.80 12.45
C MET A 199 18.65 21.91 11.41
N GLN A 200 17.45 22.48 11.25
CA GLN A 200 17.20 23.59 10.33
C GLN A 200 17.97 24.86 10.75
N GLU A 201 17.97 25.20 12.04
CA GLU A 201 18.73 26.33 12.58
C GLU A 201 20.25 26.14 12.37
N ALA A 202 20.78 24.97 12.70
CA ALA A 202 22.19 24.68 12.51
C ALA A 202 22.60 24.65 11.02
N LEU A 203 21.70 24.30 10.11
CA LEU A 203 21.97 24.38 8.66
C LEU A 203 22.13 25.84 8.19
N GLU A 204 21.34 26.77 8.73
CA GLU A 204 21.43 28.20 8.41
C GLU A 204 22.74 28.81 8.94
N GLU A 205 23.16 28.40 10.14
CA GLU A 205 24.49 28.74 10.67
C GLU A 205 25.61 28.18 9.79
N LEU A 206 25.47 26.93 9.31
CA LEU A 206 26.44 26.29 8.44
C LEU A 206 26.57 27.00 7.08
N TRP A 207 25.47 27.51 6.53
CA TRP A 207 25.50 28.34 5.33
C TRP A 207 26.24 29.65 5.58
N THR A 208 25.98 30.31 6.70
CA THR A 208 26.68 31.54 7.09
C THR A 208 28.18 31.29 7.23
N GLN A 209 28.56 30.19 7.89
CA GLN A 209 29.96 29.77 7.99
C GLN A 209 30.57 29.52 6.61
N TYR A 210 29.88 28.77 5.74
CA TYR A 210 30.35 28.49 4.39
C TYR A 210 30.63 29.79 3.62
N GLU A 211 29.69 30.75 3.66
CA GLU A 211 29.81 32.03 2.94
C GLU A 211 30.94 32.88 3.49
N SER A 212 31.15 32.88 4.82
CA SER A 212 32.23 33.62 5.47
C SER A 212 33.62 33.10 5.09
N GLU A 213 33.78 31.79 4.88
CA GLU A 213 35.09 31.16 4.69
C GLU A 213 35.42 30.95 3.21
N PHE A 214 34.41 30.64 2.38
CA PHE A 214 34.60 30.26 0.98
C PHE A 214 34.00 31.27 -0.01
N GLY A 215 33.40 32.36 0.48
CA GLY A 215 32.71 33.34 -0.32
C GLY A 215 31.24 32.99 -0.59
N PRO A 216 30.47 33.93 -1.17
CA PRO A 216 29.03 33.74 -1.40
C PRO A 216 28.76 32.51 -2.26
N MET A 217 27.65 31.82 -1.97
CA MET A 217 27.21 30.72 -2.80
C MET A 217 26.83 31.23 -4.21
N PRO A 218 27.29 30.57 -5.29
CA PRO A 218 26.99 30.98 -6.66
C PRO A 218 25.51 30.82 -7.00
N ALA A 219 24.90 31.87 -7.54
CA ALA A 219 23.50 31.86 -7.95
C ALA A 219 23.26 30.87 -9.11
N GLY A 220 22.07 30.25 -9.13
CA GLY A 220 21.64 29.32 -10.18
C GLY A 220 22.32 27.94 -10.18
N GLU A 221 23.33 27.71 -9.33
CA GLU A 221 24.00 26.42 -9.24
C GLU A 221 23.07 25.36 -8.63
N TYR A 222 23.05 24.16 -9.22
CA TYR A 222 22.10 23.09 -8.85
C TYR A 222 22.19 22.65 -7.40
N TRP A 223 23.34 22.85 -6.75
CA TRP A 223 23.63 22.39 -5.38
C TRP A 223 23.33 23.43 -4.31
N VAL A 224 23.04 24.66 -4.74
CA VAL A 224 22.70 25.79 -3.87
C VAL A 224 21.18 25.80 -3.65
N PRO A 225 20.70 25.89 -2.40
CA PRO A 225 19.27 25.97 -2.10
C PRO A 225 18.57 27.15 -2.78
N ALA A 226 17.30 26.99 -3.15
CA ALA A 226 16.50 28.05 -3.79
C ALA A 226 16.44 29.33 -2.94
N ARG A 227 16.28 29.20 -1.60
CA ARG A 227 16.31 30.34 -0.65
C ARG A 227 17.62 31.14 -0.65
N LYS A 228 18.71 30.55 -1.15
CA LYS A 228 20.03 31.17 -1.30
C LYS A 228 20.31 31.60 -2.76
N GLY A 229 19.28 31.66 -3.61
CA GLY A 229 19.40 32.06 -5.01
C GLY A 229 19.95 30.96 -5.92
N GLY A 230 19.98 29.72 -5.47
CA GLY A 230 20.48 28.57 -6.22
C GLY A 230 19.48 27.96 -7.19
N GLY A 231 19.93 26.94 -7.92
CA GLY A 231 19.14 26.20 -8.91
C GLY A 231 18.53 24.90 -8.38
N ALA A 232 18.70 24.58 -7.09
CA ALA A 232 17.98 23.46 -6.47
C ALA A 232 16.47 23.76 -6.43
N PRO A 233 15.60 22.75 -6.54
CA PRO A 233 14.16 22.92 -6.33
C PRO A 233 13.85 23.53 -4.96
N THR A 234 12.73 24.23 -4.85
CA THR A 234 12.21 24.68 -3.56
C THR A 234 11.88 23.47 -2.66
N LEU A 235 11.82 23.69 -1.34
CA LEU A 235 11.43 22.64 -0.41
C LEU A 235 10.04 22.08 -0.72
N GLU A 236 9.09 22.95 -1.07
CA GLU A 236 7.72 22.57 -1.42
C GLU A 236 7.67 21.70 -2.68
N GLU A 237 8.36 22.09 -3.76
CA GLU A 237 8.44 21.28 -4.98
C GLU A 237 9.12 19.93 -4.73
N ALA A 238 10.18 19.90 -3.93
CA ALA A 238 10.89 18.68 -3.58
C ALA A 238 10.01 17.75 -2.73
N GLU A 239 9.28 18.27 -1.75
CA GLU A 239 8.35 17.51 -0.92
C GLU A 239 7.16 17.00 -1.74
N ALA A 240 6.63 17.77 -2.68
CA ALA A 240 5.59 17.31 -3.59
C ALA A 240 6.05 16.15 -4.49
N GLN A 241 7.28 16.22 -5.03
CA GLN A 241 7.86 15.12 -5.80
C GLN A 241 8.07 13.86 -4.95
N ASP A 242 8.46 14.02 -3.68
CA ASP A 242 8.67 12.89 -2.78
C ASP A 242 7.36 12.28 -2.28
N ALA A 243 6.30 13.09 -2.12
CA ALA A 243 4.96 12.61 -1.81
C ALA A 243 4.44 11.64 -2.89
N VAL A 244 4.64 11.95 -4.18
CA VAL A 244 4.30 11.05 -5.28
C VAL A 244 5.03 9.71 -5.18
N VAL A 245 6.30 9.72 -4.79
CA VAL A 245 7.09 8.48 -4.59
C VAL A 245 6.59 7.69 -3.38
N GLU A 246 6.21 8.37 -2.30
CA GLU A 246 5.68 7.70 -1.10
C GLU A 246 4.29 7.11 -1.34
N ASP A 247 3.43 7.80 -2.09
CA ASP A 247 2.14 7.29 -2.55
C ASP A 247 2.33 6.01 -3.38
N GLU A 248 3.31 6.00 -4.27
CA GLU A 248 3.66 4.81 -5.05
C GLU A 248 4.14 3.67 -4.15
N ARG A 249 4.95 3.95 -3.12
CA ARG A 249 5.36 2.92 -2.14
C ARG A 249 4.20 2.40 -1.31
N TYR A 250 3.27 3.26 -0.91
CA TYR A 250 2.05 2.86 -0.22
C TYR A 250 1.19 1.95 -1.11
N ARG A 251 1.06 2.30 -2.39
CA ARG A 251 0.37 1.46 -3.38
C ARG A 251 1.03 0.10 -3.54
N VAL A 252 2.37 0.05 -3.68
CA VAL A 252 3.13 -1.19 -3.82
C VAL A 252 2.99 -2.07 -2.57
N ARG A 253 3.00 -1.47 -1.37
CA ARG A 253 2.71 -2.15 -0.10
C ARG A 253 1.37 -2.85 -0.13
N ARG A 254 0.33 -2.07 -0.44
CA ARG A 254 -1.03 -2.55 -0.46
C ARG A 254 -1.20 -3.67 -1.48
N LEU A 255 -0.64 -3.52 -2.67
CA LEU A 255 -0.63 -4.56 -3.69
C LEU A 255 0.07 -5.84 -3.21
N ARG A 256 1.23 -5.73 -2.55
CA ARG A 256 1.92 -6.89 -1.97
C ARG A 256 1.03 -7.62 -0.96
N ASP A 257 0.36 -6.88 -0.09
CA ASP A 257 -0.47 -7.43 0.97
C ASP A 257 -1.74 -8.08 0.37
N ASP A 258 -2.38 -7.43 -0.60
CA ASP A 258 -3.52 -7.98 -1.34
C ASP A 258 -3.12 -9.29 -2.08
N LEU A 259 -1.95 -9.32 -2.73
CA LEU A 259 -1.43 -10.53 -3.39
C LEU A 259 -1.10 -11.65 -2.40
N ALA A 260 -0.58 -11.32 -1.22
CA ALA A 260 -0.32 -12.28 -0.17
C ALA A 260 -1.62 -12.88 0.38
N HIS A 261 -2.66 -12.07 0.54
CA HIS A 261 -4.01 -12.55 0.88
C HIS A 261 -4.58 -13.46 -0.20
N LEU A 262 -4.52 -13.05 -1.48
CA LEU A 262 -4.98 -13.86 -2.60
C LEU A 262 -4.29 -15.23 -2.64
N LYS A 263 -2.97 -15.25 -2.44
CA LYS A 263 -2.20 -16.50 -2.34
C LYS A 263 -2.79 -17.44 -1.28
N GLY A 264 -3.20 -16.90 -0.14
CA GLY A 264 -3.88 -17.65 0.93
C GLY A 264 -5.18 -18.30 0.45
N TYR A 265 -6.04 -17.56 -0.26
CA TYR A 265 -7.27 -18.09 -0.84
C TYR A 265 -7.00 -19.21 -1.85
N VAL A 266 -6.07 -19.01 -2.79
CA VAL A 266 -5.71 -20.02 -3.80
C VAL A 266 -5.15 -21.28 -3.14
N SER A 267 -4.29 -21.13 -2.14
CA SER A 267 -3.72 -22.25 -1.39
C SER A 267 -4.80 -23.04 -0.67
N ALA A 268 -5.72 -22.36 0.03
CA ALA A 268 -6.82 -23.02 0.74
C ALA A 268 -7.74 -23.78 -0.22
N ALA A 269 -8.16 -23.17 -1.33
CA ALA A 269 -8.98 -23.83 -2.34
C ALA A 269 -8.29 -25.06 -2.95
N THR A 270 -6.97 -24.99 -3.17
CA THR A 270 -6.16 -26.11 -3.69
C THR A 270 -6.09 -27.27 -2.70
N ILE A 271 -5.91 -26.98 -1.40
CA ILE A 271 -5.91 -28.00 -0.35
C ILE A 271 -7.25 -28.73 -0.29
N GLU A 272 -8.36 -27.98 -0.34
CA GLU A 272 -9.72 -28.58 -0.35
C GLU A 272 -9.95 -29.42 -1.61
N LEU A 273 -9.52 -28.96 -2.79
CA LEU A 273 -9.56 -29.75 -4.04
C LEU A 273 -8.85 -31.11 -3.90
N VAL A 274 -7.66 -31.11 -3.29
CA VAL A 274 -6.89 -32.34 -3.07
C VAL A 274 -7.58 -33.26 -2.06
N ARG A 275 -8.13 -32.68 -0.98
CA ARG A 275 -8.87 -33.42 0.05
C ARG A 275 -10.09 -34.12 -0.53
N ASP A 276 -10.94 -33.40 -1.26
CA ASP A 276 -12.16 -33.94 -1.87
C ASP A 276 -11.83 -35.10 -2.82
N ARG A 277 -10.78 -34.94 -3.63
CA ARG A 277 -10.29 -36.01 -4.51
C ARG A 277 -9.83 -37.26 -3.74
N MET A 278 -9.14 -37.09 -2.62
CA MET A 278 -8.72 -38.23 -1.79
C MET A 278 -9.93 -38.95 -1.19
N MET A 279 -10.94 -38.21 -0.73
CA MET A 279 -12.17 -38.79 -0.20
C MET A 279 -12.96 -39.57 -1.26
N LEU A 280 -13.09 -39.01 -2.47
CA LEU A 280 -13.73 -39.69 -3.61
C LEU A 280 -12.98 -40.96 -4.03
N LYS A 281 -11.64 -40.95 -4.02
CA LYS A 281 -10.84 -42.14 -4.32
C LYS A 281 -10.96 -43.22 -3.24
N LYS A 282 -11.10 -42.82 -1.97
CA LYS A 282 -11.30 -43.73 -0.84
C LYS A 282 -12.69 -44.39 -0.88
N SER A 283 -13.73 -43.66 -1.27
CA SER A 283 -15.09 -44.21 -1.40
C SER A 283 -15.30 -45.08 -2.65
N ALA A 284 -14.42 -44.99 -3.65
CA ALA A 284 -14.45 -45.80 -4.87
C ALA A 284 -13.56 -47.06 -4.83
N ALA A 285 -12.84 -47.32 -3.73
CA ALA A 285 -12.04 -48.53 -3.57
C ALA A 285 -12.96 -49.74 -3.28
N PRO A 286 -12.77 -50.91 -3.94
CA PRO A 286 -13.55 -52.10 -3.63
C PRO A 286 -13.25 -52.57 -2.19
N GLU A 287 -14.25 -53.05 -1.47
CA GLU A 287 -14.08 -53.83 -0.24
C GLU A 287 -13.42 -55.19 -0.56
N GLU A 288 -12.14 -55.17 -0.92
CA GLU A 288 -11.31 -56.38 -1.01
C GLU A 288 -10.07 -56.17 -0.15
N ASP A 289 -10.27 -56.24 1.18
CA ASP A 289 -9.27 -56.73 2.14
C ASP A 289 -9.90 -56.74 3.56
N ALA A 290 -10.84 -57.66 3.79
CA ALA A 290 -11.28 -58.05 5.12
C ALA A 290 -11.18 -59.58 5.25
N VAL A 291 -9.94 -60.08 5.29
CA VAL A 291 -9.66 -61.47 5.68
C VAL A 291 -9.42 -61.52 7.19
N LEU A 292 -10.43 -62.04 7.90
CA LEU A 292 -10.38 -62.83 9.14
C LEU A 292 -9.47 -62.34 10.29
N ALA A 293 -10.09 -61.71 11.29
CA ALA A 293 -9.78 -61.98 12.69
C ALA A 293 -11.07 -61.86 13.54
N ASP A 294 -11.43 -62.99 14.13
CA ASP A 294 -12.59 -63.22 15.00
C ASP A 294 -12.40 -62.51 16.35
N VAL A 295 -13.24 -61.51 16.66
CA VAL A 295 -13.34 -60.89 17.99
C VAL A 295 -14.82 -60.58 18.27
N PRO A 296 -15.39 -60.94 19.43
CA PRO A 296 -16.80 -60.72 19.71
C PRO A 296 -17.10 -59.24 19.96
N SER A 297 -18.18 -58.79 19.30
CA SER A 297 -19.02 -57.64 19.60
C SER A 297 -19.07 -57.23 21.07
N ASP A 298 -18.58 -56.02 21.37
CA ASP A 298 -19.35 -55.05 22.15
C ASP A 298 -18.82 -53.62 21.93
N ALA A 299 -19.75 -52.67 21.79
CA ALA A 299 -19.61 -51.24 21.51
C ALA A 299 -19.40 -50.85 20.02
N ALA A 300 -20.52 -50.76 19.28
CA ALA A 300 -20.61 -49.98 18.05
C ALA A 300 -20.57 -48.47 18.36
N PRO A 301 -19.68 -47.67 17.75
CA PRO A 301 -19.93 -46.25 17.57
C PRO A 301 -20.89 -46.08 16.38
N ASP A 302 -21.90 -45.24 16.58
CA ASP A 302 -22.94 -44.90 15.62
C ASP A 302 -22.33 -44.21 14.39
N ASN A 303 -22.16 -44.96 13.29
CA ASN A 303 -21.55 -44.50 12.04
C ASN A 303 -22.58 -43.97 11.02
N THR A 304 -23.74 -43.53 11.51
CA THR A 304 -24.87 -43.09 10.67
C THR A 304 -24.74 -41.65 10.18
N THR A 305 -23.81 -40.86 10.72
CA THR A 305 -23.60 -39.45 10.32
C THR A 305 -22.61 -39.26 9.16
N GLU A 306 -21.63 -40.15 8.96
CA GLU A 306 -20.68 -40.05 7.83
C GLU A 306 -21.26 -40.57 6.49
N SER A 307 -22.11 -41.61 6.54
CA SER A 307 -22.79 -42.16 5.35
C SER A 307 -23.81 -41.19 4.75
N ALA A 308 -24.50 -40.40 5.58
CA ALA A 308 -25.49 -39.43 5.12
C ALA A 308 -24.86 -38.22 4.40
N ALA A 309 -23.65 -37.81 4.79
CA ALA A 309 -22.90 -36.76 4.12
C ALA A 309 -22.38 -37.21 2.74
N ALA A 310 -21.97 -38.48 2.60
CA ALA A 310 -21.48 -39.04 1.33
C ALA A 310 -22.59 -39.21 0.28
N ASP A 311 -23.82 -39.56 0.69
CA ASP A 311 -24.95 -39.68 -0.25
C ASP A 311 -25.52 -38.33 -0.69
N GLN A 312 -25.42 -37.26 0.13
CA GLN A 312 -25.81 -35.89 -0.28
C GLN A 312 -24.88 -35.27 -1.34
N VAL A 313 -23.63 -35.74 -1.48
CA VAL A 313 -22.68 -35.23 -2.48
C VAL A 313 -23.03 -35.73 -3.90
N LYS A 314 -23.70 -36.88 -4.03
CA LYS A 314 -24.03 -37.48 -5.35
C LYS A 314 -25.15 -36.74 -6.11
N GLU A 315 -25.98 -35.95 -5.44
CA GLU A 315 -27.12 -35.25 -6.06
C GLU A 315 -26.86 -33.78 -6.40
N ARG A 316 -25.71 -33.20 -6.02
CA ARG A 316 -25.41 -31.81 -6.33
C ARG A 316 -25.11 -31.62 -7.82
N PRO A 317 -25.66 -30.57 -8.47
CA PRO A 317 -25.29 -30.26 -9.84
C PRO A 317 -23.80 -29.89 -9.89
N ARG A 318 -23.15 -30.22 -11.00
CA ARG A 318 -21.75 -29.84 -11.24
C ARG A 318 -21.65 -28.35 -11.46
N THR A 319 -20.50 -27.78 -11.10
CA THR A 319 -20.17 -26.39 -11.47
C THR A 319 -20.22 -26.23 -12.99
N ALA A 320 -20.84 -25.14 -13.44
CA ALA A 320 -20.96 -24.84 -14.86
C ALA A 320 -19.57 -24.63 -15.50
N PRO A 321 -19.33 -25.13 -16.74
CA PRO A 321 -18.05 -24.95 -17.42
C PRO A 321 -17.62 -23.49 -17.56
N GLU A 322 -18.58 -22.61 -17.86
CA GLU A 322 -18.38 -21.16 -17.95
C GLU A 322 -17.90 -20.52 -16.63
N THR A 323 -18.40 -21.00 -15.48
CA THR A 323 -17.94 -20.55 -14.16
C THR A 323 -16.49 -20.96 -13.91
N LEU A 324 -16.10 -22.19 -14.29
CA LEU A 324 -14.71 -22.64 -14.16
C LEU A 324 -13.77 -21.87 -15.10
N GLU A 325 -14.23 -21.53 -16.30
CA GLU A 325 -13.47 -20.71 -17.25
C GLU A 325 -13.28 -19.29 -16.70
N TRP A 326 -14.35 -18.67 -16.20
CA TRP A 326 -14.29 -17.36 -15.54
C TRP A 326 -13.31 -17.33 -14.36
N ILE A 327 -13.29 -18.37 -13.51
CA ILE A 327 -12.32 -18.49 -12.42
C ILE A 327 -10.89 -18.49 -12.97
N LYS A 328 -10.62 -19.31 -14.00
CA LYS A 328 -9.28 -19.44 -14.59
C LYS A 328 -8.81 -18.11 -15.20
N GLU A 329 -9.68 -17.42 -15.92
CA GLU A 329 -9.36 -16.13 -16.55
C GLU A 329 -8.97 -15.08 -15.51
N ASN A 330 -9.73 -14.95 -14.42
CA ASN A 330 -9.45 -13.95 -13.38
C ASN A 330 -8.17 -14.26 -12.59
N LEU A 331 -7.91 -15.53 -12.28
CA LEU A 331 -6.64 -15.94 -11.65
C LEU A 331 -5.42 -15.67 -12.56
N ASN A 332 -5.57 -15.80 -13.87
CA ASN A 332 -4.50 -15.46 -14.83
C ASN A 332 -4.30 -13.96 -14.98
N SER A 333 -5.39 -13.20 -15.02
CA SER A 333 -5.36 -11.74 -15.21
C SER A 333 -4.49 -11.03 -14.15
N VAL A 334 -4.62 -11.42 -12.88
CA VAL A 334 -3.79 -10.84 -11.81
C VAL A 334 -2.31 -11.21 -11.98
N VAL A 335 -1.99 -12.44 -12.42
CA VAL A 335 -0.61 -12.89 -12.67
C VAL A 335 0.05 -12.08 -13.79
N GLU A 336 -0.71 -11.78 -14.85
CA GLU A 336 -0.22 -11.04 -16.02
C GLU A 336 -0.08 -9.53 -15.75
N GLU A 337 -1.00 -8.95 -14.98
CA GLU A 337 -1.12 -7.49 -14.88
C GLU A 337 -0.51 -6.88 -13.63
N ALA A 338 -0.46 -7.59 -12.49
CA ALA A 338 -0.12 -6.98 -11.20
C ALA A 338 1.27 -6.31 -11.17
N THR A 339 2.22 -6.79 -11.97
CA THR A 339 3.59 -6.23 -12.02
C THR A 339 3.78 -5.13 -13.07
N ARG A 340 2.75 -4.85 -13.88
CA ARG A 340 2.85 -3.88 -14.97
C ARG A 340 2.99 -2.47 -14.40
N GLY A 341 4.06 -1.77 -14.83
CA GLY A 341 4.32 -0.38 -14.42
C GLY A 341 4.93 -0.21 -13.02
N LEU A 342 5.40 -1.28 -12.36
CA LEU A 342 6.11 -1.16 -11.08
C LEU A 342 7.60 -0.80 -11.28
N GLU A 343 7.98 0.41 -10.85
CA GLU A 343 9.38 0.85 -10.82
C GLU A 343 10.03 0.67 -9.43
N GLU A 344 9.40 1.16 -8.35
CA GLU A 344 9.91 1.01 -6.98
C GLU A 344 9.23 -0.16 -6.26
N GLY A 345 10.00 -0.98 -5.54
CA GLY A 345 9.46 -2.11 -4.77
C GLY A 345 9.05 -3.34 -5.61
N ARG A 346 9.30 -3.33 -6.93
CA ARG A 346 9.05 -4.46 -7.85
C ARG A 346 9.56 -5.79 -7.31
N ASP A 347 10.80 -5.85 -6.82
CA ASP A 347 11.40 -7.06 -6.25
C ASP A 347 10.53 -7.74 -5.17
N LYS A 348 9.81 -6.95 -4.36
CA LYS A 348 8.98 -7.46 -3.26
C LYS A 348 7.70 -8.09 -3.77
N VAL A 349 7.14 -7.50 -4.82
CA VAL A 349 5.98 -8.06 -5.52
C VAL A 349 6.42 -9.30 -6.32
N THR A 350 7.59 -9.28 -6.95
CA THR A 350 8.11 -10.41 -7.76
C THR A 350 8.16 -11.73 -7.00
N GLU A 351 8.59 -11.73 -5.73
CA GLU A 351 8.66 -12.96 -4.92
C GLU A 351 7.26 -13.53 -4.63
N VAL A 352 6.34 -12.68 -4.14
CA VAL A 352 4.94 -13.09 -3.90
C VAL A 352 4.28 -13.55 -5.20
N MET A 353 4.55 -12.87 -6.31
CA MET A 353 4.01 -13.20 -7.63
C MET A 353 4.56 -14.50 -8.20
N ALA A 354 5.84 -14.80 -7.98
CA ALA A 354 6.43 -16.07 -8.42
C ALA A 354 5.73 -17.25 -7.73
N GLN A 355 5.48 -17.12 -6.42
CA GLN A 355 4.75 -18.13 -5.68
C GLN A 355 3.27 -18.18 -6.09
N LEU A 356 2.58 -17.05 -6.20
CA LEU A 356 1.19 -16.99 -6.65
C LEU A 356 1.03 -17.64 -8.03
N LYS A 357 1.96 -17.39 -8.96
CA LYS A 357 1.96 -18.02 -10.28
C LYS A 357 2.08 -19.55 -10.20
N SER A 358 2.90 -20.06 -9.27
CA SER A 358 3.02 -21.49 -9.01
C SER A 358 1.71 -22.04 -8.46
N ASP A 359 1.14 -21.39 -7.44
CA ASP A 359 -0.07 -21.85 -6.76
C ASP A 359 -1.29 -21.81 -7.71
N VAL A 360 -1.40 -20.78 -8.55
CA VAL A 360 -2.44 -20.69 -9.61
C VAL A 360 -2.29 -21.81 -10.64
N ALA A 361 -1.06 -22.12 -11.08
CA ALA A 361 -0.82 -23.22 -12.00
C ALA A 361 -1.20 -24.58 -11.39
N GLU A 362 -0.90 -24.79 -10.11
CA GLU A 362 -1.28 -26.01 -9.38
C GLU A 362 -2.80 -26.11 -9.19
N ALA A 363 -3.46 -25.00 -8.83
CA ALA A 363 -4.92 -24.94 -8.73
C ALA A 363 -5.58 -25.27 -10.08
N GLN A 364 -5.08 -24.70 -11.18
CA GLN A 364 -5.59 -24.98 -12.53
C GLN A 364 -5.38 -26.42 -12.98
N ALA A 365 -4.21 -27.01 -12.68
CA ALA A 365 -3.94 -28.41 -12.95
C ALA A 365 -4.88 -29.32 -12.14
N SER A 366 -5.10 -28.99 -10.87
CA SER A 366 -6.03 -29.70 -9.98
C SER A 366 -7.47 -29.58 -10.45
N MET A 367 -7.93 -28.38 -10.83
CA MET A 367 -9.25 -28.14 -11.42
C MET A 367 -9.42 -28.88 -12.75
N THR A 368 -8.38 -29.02 -13.56
CA THR A 368 -8.47 -29.74 -14.84
C THR A 368 -8.54 -31.25 -14.62
N ALA A 369 -7.79 -31.76 -13.65
CA ALA A 369 -7.83 -33.17 -13.26
C ALA A 369 -9.16 -33.55 -12.58
N SER A 370 -9.71 -32.65 -11.75
CA SER A 370 -10.92 -32.86 -10.95
C SER A 370 -12.16 -32.14 -11.52
N GLY A 371 -12.11 -31.58 -12.72
CA GLY A 371 -13.15 -30.67 -13.23
C GLY A 371 -14.54 -31.31 -13.43
N LYS A 372 -14.61 -32.65 -13.45
CA LYS A 372 -15.87 -33.41 -13.47
C LYS A 372 -16.45 -33.66 -12.07
N GLU A 373 -15.73 -33.26 -11.02
CA GLU A 373 -15.98 -33.57 -9.61
C GLU A 373 -16.12 -32.29 -8.75
N ILE A 374 -16.12 -31.10 -9.35
CA ILE A 374 -16.43 -29.85 -8.63
C ILE A 374 -17.94 -29.62 -8.68
N PHE A 375 -18.55 -29.50 -7.51
CA PHE A 375 -19.99 -29.36 -7.34
C PHE A 375 -20.39 -27.92 -7.06
N ALA A 376 -21.52 -27.50 -7.63
CA ALA A 376 -22.09 -26.20 -7.37
C ALA A 376 -22.49 -26.06 -5.88
N GLY A 377 -22.20 -24.91 -5.28
CA GLY A 377 -22.37 -24.63 -3.86
C GLY A 377 -21.40 -25.39 -2.94
N SER A 378 -20.37 -26.05 -3.47
CA SER A 378 -19.34 -26.69 -2.64
C SER A 378 -18.39 -25.68 -2.01
N VAL A 379 -17.75 -26.07 -0.91
CA VAL A 379 -16.69 -25.27 -0.25
C VAL A 379 -15.55 -24.98 -1.23
N VAL A 380 -15.23 -25.96 -2.08
CA VAL A 380 -14.22 -25.83 -3.14
C VAL A 380 -14.62 -24.76 -4.16
N GLU A 381 -15.83 -24.83 -4.70
CA GLU A 381 -16.31 -23.83 -5.67
C GLU A 381 -16.32 -22.43 -5.05
N GLN A 382 -16.86 -22.30 -3.83
CA GLN A 382 -16.90 -21.02 -3.13
C GLN A 382 -15.49 -20.44 -2.90
N GLY A 383 -14.53 -21.27 -2.48
CA GLY A 383 -13.13 -20.86 -2.31
C GLY A 383 -12.48 -20.38 -3.61
N LEU A 384 -12.74 -21.08 -4.72
CA LEU A 384 -12.24 -20.70 -6.04
C LEU A 384 -12.89 -19.41 -6.56
N LEU A 385 -14.20 -19.24 -6.35
CA LEU A 385 -14.93 -18.02 -6.68
C LEU A 385 -14.41 -16.84 -5.86
N SER A 386 -14.20 -17.00 -4.56
CA SER A 386 -13.59 -15.97 -3.71
C SER A 386 -12.19 -15.58 -4.20
N ALA A 387 -11.35 -16.56 -4.57
CA ALA A 387 -10.02 -16.29 -5.11
C ALA A 387 -10.09 -15.52 -6.45
N ALA A 388 -11.03 -15.87 -7.33
CA ALA A 388 -11.27 -15.16 -8.58
C ALA A 388 -11.78 -13.72 -8.35
N THR A 389 -12.74 -13.52 -7.44
CA THR A 389 -13.24 -12.19 -7.03
C THR A 389 -12.11 -11.32 -6.47
N GLN A 390 -11.27 -11.86 -5.60
CA GLN A 390 -10.11 -11.15 -5.05
C GLN A 390 -9.07 -10.81 -6.14
N SER A 391 -8.87 -11.71 -7.11
CA SER A 391 -8.00 -11.43 -8.26
C SER A 391 -8.54 -10.26 -9.09
N ARG A 392 -9.85 -10.27 -9.35
CA ARG A 392 -10.55 -9.21 -10.09
C ARG A 392 -10.47 -7.87 -9.35
N LEU A 393 -10.70 -7.85 -8.04
CA LEU A 393 -10.53 -6.69 -7.16
C LEU A 393 -9.12 -6.08 -7.26
N ILE A 394 -8.08 -6.93 -7.20
CA ILE A 394 -6.68 -6.46 -7.34
C ILE A 394 -6.47 -5.82 -8.71
N VAL A 395 -6.90 -6.49 -9.77
CA VAL A 395 -6.73 -6.00 -11.16
C VAL A 395 -7.48 -4.69 -11.39
N SER A 396 -8.74 -4.59 -10.96
CA SER A 396 -9.58 -3.39 -11.10
C SER A 396 -8.94 -2.14 -10.49
N ARG A 397 -8.07 -2.32 -9.49
CA ARG A 397 -7.41 -1.23 -8.76
C ARG A 397 -6.01 -0.90 -9.28
N LEU A 398 -5.52 -1.61 -10.29
CA LEU A 398 -4.24 -1.29 -10.92
C LEU A 398 -4.30 0.06 -11.65
N PRO A 399 -3.25 0.90 -11.62
CA PRO A 399 -3.29 2.25 -12.16
C PRO A 399 -3.73 2.34 -13.63
N HIS A 400 -3.27 1.41 -14.47
CA HIS A 400 -3.66 1.38 -15.88
C HIS A 400 -5.12 0.98 -16.09
N ARG A 401 -5.67 0.12 -15.21
CA ARG A 401 -7.09 -0.26 -15.20
C ARG A 401 -7.95 0.89 -14.72
N VAL A 402 -7.63 1.46 -13.56
CA VAL A 402 -8.31 2.65 -13.02
C VAL A 402 -8.34 3.79 -14.04
N LYS A 403 -7.22 4.06 -14.72
CA LYS A 403 -7.16 5.08 -15.78
C LYS A 403 -8.03 4.73 -16.98
N ALA A 404 -8.07 3.46 -17.41
CA ALA A 404 -8.89 3.04 -18.54
C ALA A 404 -10.39 3.11 -18.20
N GLU A 405 -10.75 2.64 -17.00
CA GLU A 405 -12.13 2.53 -16.52
C GLU A 405 -12.75 3.88 -16.18
N TYR A 406 -12.00 4.75 -15.50
CA TYR A 406 -12.53 5.98 -14.89
C TYR A 406 -11.92 7.26 -15.49
N SER A 407 -11.51 7.21 -16.76
CA SER A 407 -11.02 8.40 -17.46
C SER A 407 -12.12 9.43 -17.73
N ALA A 408 -13.35 8.99 -17.95
CA ALA A 408 -14.55 9.81 -18.02
C ALA A 408 -15.22 9.80 -16.65
N VAL A 409 -15.64 10.98 -16.17
CA VAL A 409 -16.33 11.08 -14.87
C VAL A 409 -17.83 11.11 -15.15
N PRO A 410 -18.60 10.24 -14.47
CA PRO A 410 -20.05 10.21 -14.58
C PRO A 410 -20.65 11.51 -14.03
N ARG A 411 -21.83 11.88 -14.51
CA ARG A 411 -22.62 12.96 -13.91
C ARG A 411 -23.36 12.47 -12.66
N ILE A 412 -23.70 11.18 -12.63
CA ILE A 412 -24.54 10.55 -11.62
C ILE A 412 -23.83 9.34 -11.03
N VAL A 413 -23.80 9.26 -9.70
CA VAL A 413 -23.41 8.05 -9.00
C VAL A 413 -24.68 7.37 -8.49
N VAL A 414 -24.79 6.07 -8.75
CA VAL A 414 -25.87 5.22 -8.23
C VAL A 414 -25.24 4.24 -7.25
N ALA A 415 -25.88 3.98 -6.13
CA ALA A 415 -25.40 2.99 -5.17
C ALA A 415 -26.57 2.31 -4.48
N ASP A 416 -26.47 1.01 -4.26
CA ASP A 416 -27.30 0.36 -3.24
C ASP A 416 -26.97 0.93 -1.87
N GLN A 417 -27.97 1.00 -1.01
CA GLN A 417 -27.79 1.47 0.36
C GLN A 417 -26.74 0.62 1.11
N SER A 418 -26.62 -0.67 0.80
CA SER A 418 -25.59 -1.55 1.39
C SER A 418 -24.18 -1.32 0.84
N ALA A 419 -24.04 -0.60 -0.28
CA ALA A 419 -22.74 -0.18 -0.81
C ALA A 419 -22.19 1.08 -0.12
N LEU A 420 -23.03 1.81 0.63
CA LEU A 420 -22.63 2.98 1.39
C LEU A 420 -21.89 2.58 2.66
N SER A 421 -20.71 3.16 2.88
CA SER A 421 -19.99 3.01 4.14
C SER A 421 -20.62 3.90 5.21
N MET A 422 -21.11 3.30 6.30
CA MET A 422 -21.89 3.99 7.34
C MET A 422 -21.15 4.00 8.69
N GLU A 423 -21.22 5.12 9.42
CA GLU A 423 -20.70 5.28 10.79
C GLU A 423 -21.75 6.01 11.64
N GLY A 424 -22.15 5.43 12.77
CA GLY A 424 -23.13 6.09 13.66
C GLY A 424 -24.53 6.30 13.07
N GLY A 425 -24.88 5.60 11.98
CA GLY A 425 -26.15 5.78 11.26
C GLY A 425 -26.08 6.80 10.12
N GLU A 426 -24.93 7.45 9.93
CA GLU A 426 -24.68 8.43 8.87
C GLU A 426 -23.69 7.88 7.85
N VAL A 427 -23.68 8.45 6.64
CA VAL A 427 -22.63 8.15 5.66
C VAL A 427 -21.28 8.55 6.25
N SER A 428 -20.32 7.62 6.26
CA SER A 428 -19.02 7.81 6.88
C SER A 428 -18.30 9.06 6.34
N LYS A 429 -17.53 9.72 7.21
CA LYS A 429 -16.78 10.93 6.86
C LYS A 429 -15.90 10.76 5.62
N ARG A 430 -15.26 9.60 5.46
CA ARG A 430 -14.41 9.31 4.32
C ARG A 430 -15.18 9.29 2.99
N LEU A 431 -16.39 8.73 2.98
CA LEU A 431 -17.23 8.71 1.79
C LEU A 431 -17.78 10.11 1.47
N GLN A 432 -18.18 10.88 2.48
CA GLN A 432 -18.55 12.30 2.32
C GLN A 432 -17.41 13.11 1.69
N GLU A 433 -16.17 12.97 2.21
CA GLU A 433 -14.98 13.64 1.66
C GLU A 433 -14.66 13.20 0.23
N ALA A 434 -14.88 11.93 -0.11
CA ALA A 434 -14.67 11.42 -1.46
C ALA A 434 -15.70 11.97 -2.46
N LEU A 435 -16.97 12.03 -2.06
CA LEU A 435 -18.06 12.65 -2.82
C LEU A 435 -17.82 14.16 -3.03
N ALA A 436 -17.34 14.86 -2.01
CA ALA A 436 -16.96 16.28 -2.12
C ALA A 436 -15.80 16.52 -3.10
N GLN A 437 -14.87 15.57 -3.23
CA GLN A 437 -13.75 15.70 -4.16
C GLN A 437 -14.13 15.55 -5.64
N VAL A 438 -15.24 14.88 -5.94
CA VAL A 438 -15.75 14.70 -7.30
C VAL A 438 -16.87 15.70 -7.66
N TYR A 439 -17.32 16.51 -6.70
CA TYR A 439 -18.24 17.62 -6.93
C TYR A 439 -17.49 18.83 -7.52
N PRO A 440 -18.07 19.61 -8.47
CA PRO A 440 -19.42 19.48 -9.04
C PRO A 440 -19.49 18.61 -10.30
N GLN A 441 -18.51 17.73 -10.58
CA GLN A 441 -18.60 16.90 -11.79
C GLN A 441 -19.59 15.74 -11.64
N VAL A 442 -19.64 15.14 -10.45
CA VAL A 442 -20.74 14.28 -10.01
C VAL A 442 -21.73 15.19 -9.29
N GLU A 443 -22.85 15.47 -9.95
CA GLU A 443 -23.89 16.39 -9.49
C GLU A 443 -24.92 15.66 -8.62
N GLU A 444 -25.20 14.40 -8.95
CA GLU A 444 -26.33 13.65 -8.42
C GLU A 444 -25.86 12.34 -7.75
N LEU A 445 -26.47 11.97 -6.63
CA LEU A 445 -26.31 10.68 -5.97
C LEU A 445 -27.68 9.99 -5.86
N VAL A 446 -27.83 8.83 -6.49
CA VAL A 446 -29.04 8.00 -6.41
C VAL A 446 -28.78 6.81 -5.49
N ILE A 447 -29.57 6.69 -4.42
CA ILE A 447 -29.46 5.61 -3.43
C ILE A 447 -30.65 4.66 -3.59
N ILE A 448 -30.37 3.39 -3.84
CA ILE A 448 -31.39 2.34 -4.00
C ILE A 448 -31.55 1.58 -2.67
N SER A 449 -32.79 1.48 -2.18
CA SER A 449 -33.15 0.62 -1.06
C SER A 449 -34.09 -0.49 -1.54
N GLN A 450 -33.55 -1.68 -1.73
CA GLN A 450 -34.31 -2.85 -2.17
C GLN A 450 -35.32 -3.34 -1.10
N GLN A 451 -35.02 -3.10 0.18
CA GLN A 451 -35.85 -3.54 1.32
C GLN A 451 -36.94 -2.52 1.68
N GLY A 452 -37.13 -1.48 0.87
CA GLY A 452 -38.15 -0.44 1.05
C GLY A 452 -37.91 0.55 2.19
N THR A 453 -36.92 0.30 3.05
CA THR A 453 -36.55 1.22 4.14
C THR A 453 -35.65 2.32 3.59
N VAL A 454 -36.21 3.51 3.41
CA VAL A 454 -35.48 4.67 2.90
C VAL A 454 -34.49 5.18 3.94
N LEU A 455 -33.27 5.47 3.49
CA LEU A 455 -32.24 6.09 4.31
C LEU A 455 -32.69 7.47 4.84
N ASP A 456 -32.48 7.72 6.14
CA ASP A 456 -32.87 8.97 6.80
C ASP A 456 -32.18 10.18 6.16
N ALA A 457 -32.86 11.32 6.15
CA ALA A 457 -32.32 12.59 5.68
C ALA A 457 -31.03 12.99 6.42
N ALA A 458 -30.97 12.76 7.73
CA ALA A 458 -29.79 13.07 8.54
C ALA A 458 -28.55 12.28 8.08
N ALA A 459 -28.74 11.07 7.54
CA ALA A 459 -27.64 10.24 7.10
C ALA A 459 -26.93 10.76 5.83
N VAL A 460 -27.57 11.68 5.10
CA VAL A 460 -27.09 12.23 3.83
C VAL A 460 -26.96 13.76 3.85
N GLU A 461 -27.12 14.40 5.02
CA GLU A 461 -27.17 15.87 5.16
C GLU A 461 -25.88 16.56 4.68
N ASP A 462 -24.73 15.97 4.96
CA ASP A 462 -23.40 16.52 4.61
C ASP A 462 -22.92 16.11 3.20
N ILE A 463 -23.79 15.52 2.39
CA ILE A 463 -23.45 15.14 1.01
C ILE A 463 -23.66 16.34 0.08
N PRO A 464 -22.64 16.76 -0.70
CA PRO A 464 -22.74 17.95 -1.55
C PRO A 464 -23.54 17.74 -2.85
N GLN A 465 -23.79 16.49 -3.24
CA GLN A 465 -24.64 16.13 -4.38
C GLN A 465 -26.12 16.32 -4.09
N ASP A 466 -26.91 16.49 -5.14
CA ASP A 466 -28.36 16.34 -5.06
C ASP A 466 -28.69 14.84 -4.88
N VAL A 467 -29.31 14.50 -3.74
CA VAL A 467 -29.56 13.11 -3.34
C VAL A 467 -30.97 12.67 -3.73
N TRP A 468 -31.04 11.60 -4.53
CA TRP A 468 -32.28 10.90 -4.88
C TRP A 468 -32.32 9.56 -4.16
N ARG A 469 -33.48 9.18 -3.63
CA ARG A 469 -33.65 7.89 -2.94
C ARG A 469 -34.73 7.07 -3.62
N ILE A 470 -34.47 5.79 -3.84
CA ILE A 470 -35.42 4.86 -4.44
C ILE A 470 -35.82 3.83 -3.38
N ALA A 471 -37.12 3.69 -3.15
CA ALA A 471 -37.69 2.74 -2.21
C ALA A 471 -38.47 1.67 -2.98
N CYS A 472 -38.03 0.42 -2.92
CA CYS A 472 -38.75 -0.67 -3.56
C CYS A 472 -39.86 -1.17 -2.63
N ALA A 473 -41.08 -1.25 -3.14
CA ALA A 473 -42.24 -1.75 -2.40
C ALA A 473 -43.01 -2.78 -3.23
N GLU A 474 -43.27 -3.96 -2.64
CA GLU A 474 -44.05 -5.00 -3.31
C GLU A 474 -45.46 -4.48 -3.65
N GLY A 475 -45.83 -4.59 -4.93
CA GLY A 475 -47.16 -4.20 -5.42
C GLY A 475 -47.36 -2.71 -5.71
N ALA A 476 -46.30 -1.90 -5.79
CA ALA A 476 -46.40 -0.52 -6.26
C ALA A 476 -46.92 -0.46 -7.72
N GLU A 477 -47.98 0.31 -7.98
CA GLU A 477 -48.46 0.58 -9.34
C GLU A 477 -47.70 1.77 -9.96
N GLY A 478 -46.61 1.47 -10.65
CA GLY A 478 -45.75 2.46 -11.31
C GLY A 478 -44.88 3.27 -10.34
N VAL A 479 -44.05 4.16 -10.90
CA VAL A 479 -43.15 5.01 -10.09
C VAL A 479 -43.85 6.27 -9.58
N GLN A 480 -43.83 6.48 -8.26
CA GLN A 480 -44.36 7.66 -7.60
C GLN A 480 -43.23 8.51 -7.00
N PHE A 481 -43.22 9.80 -7.29
CA PHE A 481 -42.23 10.74 -6.76
C PHE A 481 -42.82 11.58 -5.63
N ASN A 482 -42.16 11.60 -4.49
CA ASN A 482 -42.52 12.41 -3.34
C ASN A 482 -41.33 13.28 -2.92
N ASP A 483 -41.57 14.55 -2.64
CA ASP A 483 -40.56 15.41 -2.04
C ASP A 483 -40.44 15.07 -0.55
N ALA A 484 -39.22 14.84 -0.07
CA ALA A 484 -38.94 14.50 1.32
C ALA A 484 -37.69 15.25 1.83
N PRO A 485 -37.54 15.43 3.16
CA PRO A 485 -36.30 15.92 3.74
C PRO A 485 -35.12 15.04 3.30
N GLY A 486 -34.01 15.64 2.86
CA GLY A 486 -32.86 14.90 2.31
C GLY A 486 -32.98 14.52 0.83
N GLY A 487 -33.96 15.10 0.10
CA GLY A 487 -34.10 14.98 -1.35
C GLY A 487 -35.27 14.11 -1.83
N PRO A 488 -35.57 14.08 -3.15
CA PRO A 488 -36.73 13.37 -3.68
C PRO A 488 -36.67 11.87 -3.44
N VAL A 489 -37.83 11.27 -3.16
CA VAL A 489 -38.00 9.83 -2.98
C VAL A 489 -38.88 9.28 -4.10
N ALA A 490 -38.39 8.29 -4.83
CA ALA A 490 -39.14 7.52 -5.81
C ALA A 490 -39.54 6.16 -5.22
N THR A 491 -40.84 5.88 -5.13
CA THR A 491 -41.34 4.55 -4.78
C THR A 491 -41.61 3.78 -6.06
N ALA A 492 -41.08 2.56 -6.20
CA ALA A 492 -41.19 1.73 -7.39
C ALA A 492 -41.40 0.25 -7.05
N SER A 493 -41.84 -0.55 -8.04
CA SER A 493 -42.03 -1.99 -7.85
C SER A 493 -40.71 -2.77 -7.94
N SER A 494 -39.71 -2.21 -8.63
CA SER A 494 -38.36 -2.77 -8.74
C SER A 494 -37.28 -1.67 -8.73
N PRO A 495 -36.03 -2.01 -8.38
CA PRO A 495 -34.89 -1.11 -8.51
C PRO A 495 -34.73 -0.53 -9.92
N ALA A 496 -34.88 -1.38 -10.95
CA ALA A 496 -34.72 -1.00 -12.35
C ALA A 496 -35.74 0.04 -12.79
N GLU A 497 -37.01 -0.20 -12.48
CA GLU A 497 -38.11 0.71 -12.80
C GLU A 497 -37.92 2.08 -12.13
N GLY A 498 -37.54 2.07 -10.84
CA GLY A 498 -37.26 3.27 -10.07
C GLY A 498 -36.08 4.07 -10.64
N LEU A 499 -34.99 3.39 -10.96
CA LEU A 499 -33.79 4.04 -11.50
C LEU A 499 -34.07 4.64 -12.88
N ALA A 500 -34.73 3.91 -13.77
CA ALA A 500 -35.09 4.39 -15.11
C ALA A 500 -35.96 5.66 -15.03
N ALA A 501 -36.92 5.70 -14.11
CA ALA A 501 -37.76 6.87 -13.89
C ALA A 501 -36.98 8.07 -13.32
N VAL A 502 -36.08 7.85 -12.36
CA VAL A 502 -35.21 8.90 -11.79
C VAL A 502 -34.27 9.46 -12.86
N VAL A 503 -33.58 8.60 -13.62
CA VAL A 503 -32.67 8.99 -14.71
C VAL A 503 -33.40 9.81 -15.78
N LYS A 504 -34.60 9.38 -16.16
CA LYS A 504 -35.46 10.12 -17.09
C LYS A 504 -35.85 11.49 -16.56
N LYS A 505 -36.13 11.61 -15.25
CA LYS A 505 -36.50 12.87 -14.60
C LYS A 505 -35.33 13.84 -14.48
N ILE A 506 -34.13 13.33 -14.22
CA ILE A 506 -32.86 14.09 -14.19
C ILE A 506 -32.41 14.47 -15.62
N GLY A 507 -32.91 13.78 -16.66
CA GLY A 507 -32.48 14.01 -18.04
C GLY A 507 -31.05 13.52 -18.29
N ALA A 508 -30.70 12.35 -17.74
CA ALA A 508 -29.42 11.69 -17.96
C ALA A 508 -29.56 10.51 -18.93
N GLU A 509 -28.42 10.11 -19.50
CA GLU A 509 -28.31 8.89 -20.29
C GLU A 509 -27.56 7.81 -19.50
N PRO A 510 -27.73 6.50 -19.79
CA PRO A 510 -27.05 5.40 -19.08
C PRO A 510 -25.52 5.56 -18.96
N LYS A 511 -24.89 6.16 -19.98
CA LYS A 511 -23.44 6.44 -20.01
C LYS A 511 -22.98 7.46 -18.97
N ASP A 512 -23.91 8.25 -18.42
CA ASP A 512 -23.64 9.27 -17.41
C ASP A 512 -23.63 8.69 -15.99
N LEU A 513 -23.97 7.40 -15.83
CA LEU A 513 -24.11 6.72 -14.55
C LEU A 513 -22.89 5.85 -14.22
N LEU A 514 -22.53 5.83 -12.95
CA LEU A 514 -21.65 4.83 -12.34
C LEU A 514 -22.40 4.15 -11.20
N PHE A 515 -22.64 2.85 -11.32
CA PHE A 515 -23.42 2.09 -10.35
C PHE A 515 -22.54 1.23 -9.44
N PHE A 516 -22.66 1.41 -8.12
CA PHE A 516 -22.05 0.58 -7.09
C PHE A 516 -23.06 -0.46 -6.60
N ALA A 517 -22.87 -1.70 -7.07
CA ALA A 517 -23.77 -2.82 -6.86
C ALA A 517 -23.29 -3.75 -5.72
N ASN A 518 -24.23 -4.25 -4.92
CA ASN A 518 -23.92 -5.14 -3.80
C ASN A 518 -25.07 -6.09 -3.41
N GLU A 519 -26.25 -5.97 -4.00
CA GLU A 519 -27.43 -6.77 -3.67
C GLU A 519 -27.75 -7.79 -4.78
N PRO A 520 -28.46 -8.89 -4.46
CA PRO A 520 -28.95 -9.81 -5.48
C PRO A 520 -29.88 -9.11 -6.47
N GLY A 521 -29.74 -9.43 -7.77
CA GLY A 521 -30.54 -8.84 -8.83
C GLY A 521 -29.90 -7.61 -9.48
N ASP A 522 -28.86 -7.04 -8.88
CA ASP A 522 -28.14 -5.90 -9.48
C ASP A 522 -27.46 -6.25 -10.80
N GLU A 523 -27.18 -7.54 -11.06
CA GLU A 523 -26.62 -8.02 -12.32
C GLU A 523 -27.47 -7.64 -13.54
N THR A 524 -28.78 -7.45 -13.36
CA THR A 524 -29.72 -7.06 -14.42
C THR A 524 -29.39 -5.69 -15.02
N PHE A 525 -28.81 -4.77 -14.24
CA PHE A 525 -28.39 -3.44 -14.70
C PHE A 525 -27.17 -3.46 -15.62
N ALA A 526 -26.40 -4.55 -15.65
CA ALA A 526 -25.26 -4.69 -16.55
C ALA A 526 -25.66 -5.23 -17.93
N GLU A 527 -26.69 -6.05 -18.01
CA GLU A 527 -27.17 -6.64 -19.27
C GLU A 527 -28.09 -5.68 -20.04
N GLY A 528 -28.63 -4.66 -19.37
CA GLY A 528 -29.42 -3.60 -19.98
C GLY A 528 -30.87 -4.00 -20.26
N ASP A 529 -31.43 -4.91 -19.47
CA ASP A 529 -32.88 -5.10 -19.45
C ASP A 529 -33.53 -3.75 -19.12
N GLU A 530 -34.47 -3.30 -19.96
CA GLU A 530 -35.15 -1.99 -19.87
C GLU A 530 -34.29 -0.73 -20.18
N ASP A 531 -33.44 -0.79 -21.22
CA ASP A 531 -32.78 0.38 -21.88
C ASP A 531 -31.67 1.10 -21.08
N VAL A 532 -31.12 0.51 -20.01
CA VAL A 532 -30.07 1.14 -19.19
C VAL A 532 -28.89 0.19 -18.90
N ALA A 533 -27.96 0.04 -19.85
CA ALA A 533 -26.66 -0.58 -19.56
C ALA A 533 -25.75 0.42 -18.82
N VAL A 534 -25.53 0.20 -17.52
CA VAL A 534 -24.75 1.12 -16.67
C VAL A 534 -23.30 0.65 -16.51
N HIS A 535 -22.38 1.59 -16.35
CA HIS A 535 -21.04 1.25 -15.86
C HIS A 535 -21.12 0.75 -14.41
N MET A 536 -21.06 -0.57 -14.22
CA MET A 536 -21.23 -1.21 -12.92
C MET A 536 -19.89 -1.56 -12.25
N VAL A 537 -19.79 -1.25 -10.96
CA VAL A 537 -18.71 -1.61 -10.05
C VAL A 537 -19.31 -2.45 -8.91
N ALA A 538 -18.98 -3.74 -8.85
CA ALA A 538 -19.44 -4.61 -7.77
C ALA A 538 -18.55 -4.43 -6.53
N LEU A 539 -19.15 -4.55 -5.35
CA LEU A 539 -18.39 -4.74 -4.12
C LEU A 539 -17.88 -6.19 -4.04
N GLU A 540 -16.76 -6.42 -3.35
CA GLU A 540 -16.17 -7.77 -3.17
C GLU A 540 -17.10 -8.73 -2.39
N THR A 541 -18.07 -8.18 -1.67
CA THR A 541 -19.11 -8.87 -0.90
C THR A 541 -20.39 -9.12 -1.69
N ALA A 542 -20.50 -8.58 -2.91
CA ALA A 542 -21.69 -8.73 -3.73
C ALA A 542 -21.89 -10.21 -4.13
N PRO A 543 -23.13 -10.62 -4.45
CA PRO A 543 -23.40 -11.94 -5.01
C PRO A 543 -22.55 -12.21 -6.25
N ILE A 544 -22.19 -13.48 -6.46
CA ILE A 544 -21.22 -13.83 -7.51
C ILE A 544 -21.70 -13.46 -8.91
N GLU A 545 -23.00 -13.50 -9.17
CA GLU A 545 -23.55 -13.10 -10.47
C GLU A 545 -23.37 -11.60 -10.72
N VAL A 546 -23.55 -10.76 -9.70
CA VAL A 546 -23.23 -9.32 -9.75
C VAL A 546 -21.73 -9.09 -10.00
N VAL A 547 -20.86 -9.83 -9.30
CA VAL A 547 -19.41 -9.74 -9.51
C VAL A 547 -19.00 -10.16 -10.92
N LYS A 548 -19.63 -11.19 -11.50
CA LYS A 548 -19.38 -11.66 -12.87
C LYS A 548 -19.82 -10.61 -13.88
N ALA A 549 -21.01 -10.03 -13.70
CA ALA A 549 -21.61 -9.04 -14.59
C ALA A 549 -20.94 -7.64 -14.52
N ALA A 550 -20.38 -7.27 -13.36
CA ALA A 550 -19.75 -5.96 -13.18
C ALA A 550 -18.51 -5.78 -14.05
N ARG A 551 -18.18 -4.53 -14.38
CA ARG A 551 -16.97 -4.20 -15.16
C ARG A 551 -15.73 -4.15 -14.28
N ALA A 552 -15.88 -3.68 -13.05
CA ALA A 552 -14.83 -3.62 -12.03
C ALA A 552 -15.32 -4.13 -10.68
N VAL A 553 -14.38 -4.49 -9.81
CA VAL A 553 -14.67 -4.87 -8.42
C VAL A 553 -13.93 -3.92 -7.48
N THR A 554 -14.61 -3.49 -6.41
CA THR A 554 -14.05 -2.68 -5.33
C THR A 554 -14.25 -3.38 -3.98
N TYR A 555 -13.68 -2.83 -2.91
CA TYR A 555 -13.84 -3.40 -1.57
C TYR A 555 -15.27 -3.31 -1.04
N SER A 556 -15.56 -3.99 0.06
CA SER A 556 -16.83 -3.85 0.76
C SER A 556 -17.07 -2.42 1.27
N ALA A 557 -18.32 -2.15 1.66
CA ALA A 557 -18.70 -0.90 2.32
C ALA A 557 -17.90 -0.65 3.61
N GLU A 558 -17.68 -1.67 4.44
CA GLU A 558 -16.87 -1.57 5.67
C GLU A 558 -15.41 -1.16 5.40
N ARG A 559 -14.92 -1.49 4.20
CA ARG A 559 -13.56 -1.15 3.76
C ARG A 559 -13.53 0.07 2.84
N PHE A 560 -14.62 0.84 2.79
CA PHE A 560 -14.77 2.09 2.05
C PHE A 560 -14.58 1.94 0.53
N GLY A 561 -15.07 0.84 -0.05
CA GLY A 561 -14.86 0.53 -1.47
C GLY A 561 -15.36 1.59 -2.44
N MET A 562 -16.54 2.16 -2.19
CA MET A 562 -17.09 3.26 -2.99
C MET A 562 -16.21 4.52 -2.90
N ALA A 563 -15.84 4.93 -1.68
CA ALA A 563 -15.01 6.10 -1.44
C ALA A 563 -13.65 5.97 -2.16
N GLU A 564 -13.05 4.79 -2.15
CA GLU A 564 -11.76 4.55 -2.82
C GLU A 564 -11.83 4.78 -4.33
N VAL A 565 -12.91 4.35 -5.00
CA VAL A 565 -13.10 4.56 -6.44
C VAL A 565 -13.28 6.05 -6.74
N LEU A 566 -14.10 6.75 -5.95
CA LEU A 566 -14.33 8.20 -6.10
C LEU A 566 -13.05 9.02 -5.86
N GLU A 567 -12.25 8.67 -4.84
CA GLU A 567 -10.95 9.27 -4.59
C GLU A 567 -10.00 9.06 -5.79
N ALA A 568 -9.97 7.86 -6.36
CA ALA A 568 -9.14 7.54 -7.52
C ALA A 568 -9.55 8.38 -8.75
N MET A 569 -10.86 8.56 -8.97
CA MET A 569 -11.41 9.43 -10.01
C MET A 569 -11.00 10.89 -9.83
N ALA A 570 -11.14 11.43 -8.62
CA ALA A 570 -10.72 12.80 -8.31
C ALA A 570 -9.22 13.02 -8.55
N ARG A 571 -8.37 12.04 -8.21
CA ARG A 571 -6.91 12.09 -8.48
C ARG A 571 -6.62 12.13 -9.99
N LEU A 572 -7.30 11.32 -10.79
CA LEU A 572 -7.13 11.32 -12.26
C LEU A 572 -7.49 12.68 -12.88
N GLN A 573 -8.54 13.33 -12.38
CA GLN A 573 -8.92 14.67 -12.85
C GLN A 573 -7.87 15.73 -12.50
N LYS A 574 -7.33 15.73 -11.27
CA LYS A 574 -6.26 16.64 -10.86
C LYS A 574 -5.02 16.48 -11.74
N SER A 575 -4.71 15.26 -12.18
CA SER A 575 -3.60 14.98 -13.10
C SER A 575 -3.84 15.44 -14.53
N LYS A 576 -5.09 15.58 -15.01
CA LYS A 576 -5.40 16.12 -16.35
C LYS A 576 -5.29 17.65 -16.43
N LYS A 577 -5.41 18.34 -15.30
CA LYS A 577 -5.33 19.81 -15.19
C LYS A 577 -3.90 20.33 -15.04
N LYS A 578 -2.95 19.46 -14.68
CA LYS A 578 -1.50 19.74 -14.68
C LYS A 578 -0.92 19.29 -16.01
#